data_AF-X0ZV13-F1
#
_entry.id   AF-X0ZV13-F1
#
_cell.length_a   1.000
_cell.length_b   1.000
_cell.length_c   1.000
_cell.angle_alpha   90.00
_cell.angle_beta   90.00
_cell.angle_gamma   90.00
#
_symmetry.space_group_name_H-M   'P 1'
#
loop_
_entity.id
_entity.type
_entity.pdbx_description
1 polymer ?
#
loop_
_entity_poly.entity_id
_entity_poly.type
_entity_poly.pdbx_seq_one_letter_code
_entity_poly.pdbx_strand_id
1 'polypeptide(L)'
;MAEIKALSEIRDKWTRVTPGRTEDYKLGIKNPRRDWEEETSAARDNWKAGIDAAAAKGLFEKGVAAAGTKKWQEKALKKGPGRFAEGVYIAGPDYEKGFARYHAAIERTDLGPR
;
A
#
# COMPACT_ATOMS: atom_id res chain seq x y z
N MET A 1 -27.82 22.47 -17.06
CA MET A 1 -26.53 21.91 -16.61
C MET A 1 -26.55 21.82 -15.10
N ALA A 2 -25.97 20.78 -14.50
CA ALA A 2 -25.86 20.70 -13.04
C ALA A 2 -24.96 21.83 -12.52
N GLU A 3 -25.38 22.53 -11.46
CA GLU A 3 -24.57 23.55 -10.81
C GLU A 3 -23.42 22.90 -10.04
N ILE A 4 -22.22 22.91 -10.62
CA ILE A 4 -21.02 22.33 -10.02
C ILE A 4 -19.90 23.35 -9.99
N LYS A 5 -19.16 23.37 -8.87
CA LYS A 5 -17.97 24.22 -8.71
C LYS A 5 -16.88 23.86 -9.72
N ALA A 6 -16.00 24.82 -9.99
CA ALA A 6 -14.85 24.57 -10.85
C ALA A 6 -13.96 23.46 -10.25
N LEU A 7 -13.39 22.61 -11.11
CA LEU A 7 -12.56 21.48 -10.68
C LEU A 7 -11.35 21.92 -9.82
N SER A 8 -10.76 23.08 -10.14
CA SER A 8 -9.69 23.68 -9.36
C SER A 8 -10.12 24.00 -7.93
N GLU A 9 -11.30 24.61 -7.75
CA GLU A 9 -11.84 24.92 -6.42
C GLU A 9 -12.09 23.66 -5.59
N ILE A 10 -12.58 22.59 -6.23
CA ILE A 10 -12.79 21.29 -5.58
C ILE A 10 -11.45 20.70 -5.14
N ARG A 11 -10.44 20.70 -6.02
CA ARG A 11 -9.07 20.24 -5.72
C ARG A 11 -8.44 21.04 -4.58
N ASP A 12 -8.59 22.36 -4.61
CA ASP A 12 -7.95 23.26 -3.64
C ASP A 12 -8.59 23.09 -2.26
N LYS A 13 -9.93 23.00 -2.20
CA LYS A 13 -10.63 22.65 -0.97
C LYS A 13 -10.15 21.29 -0.45
N TRP A 14 -10.15 20.25 -1.29
CA TRP A 14 -9.74 18.91 -0.87
C TRP A 14 -8.31 18.88 -0.31
N THR A 15 -7.38 19.54 -1.00
CA THR A 15 -5.96 19.62 -0.61
C THR A 15 -5.79 20.35 0.72
N ARG A 16 -6.55 21.43 0.95
CA ARG A 16 -6.48 22.23 2.18
C ARG A 16 -7.09 21.52 3.39
N VAL A 17 -8.23 20.85 3.24
CA VAL A 17 -9.00 20.34 4.39
C VAL A 17 -8.68 18.91 4.77
N THR A 18 -8.25 18.07 3.83
CA THR A 18 -8.05 16.62 4.10
C THR A 18 -6.88 16.34 5.05
N PRO A 19 -5.72 17.02 4.94
CA PRO A 19 -4.61 16.79 5.88
C PRO A 19 -4.97 17.08 7.34
N GLY A 20 -5.88 18.02 7.58
CA GLY A 20 -6.38 18.35 8.93
C GLY A 20 -7.20 17.23 9.60
N ARG A 21 -7.52 16.15 8.88
CA ARG A 21 -8.31 14.99 9.37
C ARG A 21 -7.45 13.79 9.76
N THR A 22 -6.16 14.03 10.04
CA THR A 22 -5.23 12.96 10.41
C THR A 22 -5.65 12.24 11.70
N GLU A 23 -6.23 12.94 12.67
CA GLU A 23 -6.75 12.31 13.89
C GLU A 23 -7.98 11.45 13.63
N ASP A 24 -8.92 11.90 12.77
CA ASP A 24 -10.07 11.07 12.36
C ASP A 24 -9.61 9.77 11.69
N TYR A 25 -8.58 9.85 10.84
CA TYR A 25 -7.96 8.68 10.21
C TYR A 25 -7.38 7.72 11.26
N LYS A 26 -6.65 8.22 12.27
CA LYS A 26 -6.11 7.39 13.36
C LYS A 26 -7.21 6.75 14.19
N LEU A 27 -8.26 7.50 14.53
CA LEU A 27 -9.40 6.98 15.30
C LEU A 27 -10.14 5.89 14.55
N GLY A 28 -10.31 6.03 13.24
CA GLY A 28 -10.93 5.01 12.39
C GLY A 28 -10.14 3.70 12.33
N ILE A 29 -8.81 3.76 12.37
CA ILE A 29 -7.94 2.57 12.47
C ILE A 29 -8.06 1.91 13.85
N LYS A 30 -8.05 2.72 14.92
CA LYS A 30 -8.06 2.21 16.30
C LYS A 30 -9.41 1.65 16.72
N ASN A 31 -10.51 2.16 16.18
CA ASN A 31 -11.88 1.80 16.56
C ASN A 31 -12.72 1.52 15.31
N PRO A 32 -12.40 0.47 14.53
CA PRO A 32 -13.11 0.21 13.30
C PRO A 32 -14.53 -0.29 13.62
N ARG A 33 -15.52 0.15 12.81
CA ARG A 33 -16.93 -0.26 13.01
C ARG A 33 -17.16 -1.74 12.70
N ARG A 34 -16.29 -2.33 11.87
CA ARG A 34 -16.19 -3.75 11.57
C ARG A 34 -14.72 -4.12 11.53
N ASP A 35 -14.37 -5.29 12.03
CA ASP A 35 -12.99 -5.72 12.03
C ASP A 35 -12.43 -5.84 10.60
N TRP A 36 -11.18 -5.42 10.42
CA TRP A 36 -10.57 -5.40 9.10
C TRP A 36 -10.24 -6.81 8.58
N GLU A 37 -9.72 -7.68 9.45
CA GLU A 37 -9.32 -9.04 9.07
C GLU A 37 -10.55 -9.89 8.74
N GLU A 38 -11.58 -9.83 9.57
CA GLU A 38 -12.83 -10.57 9.40
C GLU A 38 -13.52 -10.21 8.08
N GLU A 39 -13.77 -8.93 7.84
CA GLU A 39 -14.47 -8.46 6.64
C GLU A 39 -13.64 -8.72 5.37
N THR A 40 -12.32 -8.52 5.44
CA THR A 40 -11.43 -8.79 4.30
C THR A 40 -11.42 -10.27 3.95
N SER A 41 -11.37 -11.14 4.95
CA SER A 41 -11.38 -12.59 4.76
C SER A 41 -12.72 -13.08 4.20
N ALA A 42 -13.84 -12.54 4.70
CA ALA A 42 -15.17 -12.83 4.18
C ALA A 42 -15.34 -12.37 2.71
N ALA A 43 -14.63 -11.33 2.28
CA ALA A 43 -14.69 -10.79 0.93
C ALA A 43 -13.82 -11.52 -0.11
N ARG A 44 -13.12 -12.60 0.26
CA ARG A 44 -12.19 -13.34 -0.63
C ARG A 44 -12.77 -13.66 -2.01
N ASP A 45 -13.99 -14.19 -2.06
CA ASP A 45 -14.59 -14.65 -3.32
C ASP A 45 -14.97 -13.47 -4.23
N ASN A 46 -15.42 -12.36 -3.63
CA ASN A 46 -15.67 -11.10 -4.34
C ASN A 46 -14.37 -10.51 -4.90
N TRP A 47 -13.30 -10.54 -4.11
CA TRP A 47 -11.97 -10.10 -4.56
C TRP A 47 -11.50 -10.92 -5.77
N LYS A 48 -11.60 -12.26 -5.69
CA LYS A 48 -11.24 -13.15 -6.79
C LYS A 48 -12.04 -12.84 -8.05
N ALA A 49 -13.36 -12.77 -7.96
CA ALA A 49 -14.23 -12.49 -9.10
C ALA A 49 -13.89 -11.14 -9.76
N GLY A 50 -13.59 -10.12 -8.95
CA GLY A 50 -13.18 -8.80 -9.44
C GLY A 50 -11.83 -8.83 -10.17
N ILE A 51 -10.83 -9.53 -9.62
CA ILE A 51 -9.51 -9.68 -10.26
C ILE A 51 -9.62 -10.46 -11.57
N ASP A 52 -10.35 -11.58 -11.58
CA ASP A 52 -10.55 -12.39 -12.79
C ASP A 52 -11.21 -11.57 -13.91
N ALA A 53 -12.24 -10.79 -13.58
CA ALA A 53 -12.90 -9.90 -14.53
C ALA A 53 -11.98 -8.76 -15.03
N ALA A 54 -11.14 -8.19 -14.16
CA ALA A 54 -10.19 -7.16 -14.54
C ALA A 54 -9.07 -7.70 -15.44
N ALA A 55 -8.58 -8.91 -15.14
CA ALA A 55 -7.60 -9.62 -15.92
C ALA A 55 -8.14 -9.96 -17.32
N ALA A 56 -9.35 -10.52 -17.40
CA ALA A 56 -10.02 -10.82 -18.67
C ALA A 56 -10.20 -9.58 -19.57
N LYS A 57 -10.36 -8.40 -18.96
CA LYS A 57 -10.50 -7.11 -19.66
C LYS A 57 -9.16 -6.42 -19.96
N GLY A 58 -8.03 -6.98 -19.52
CA GLY A 58 -6.70 -6.41 -19.67
C GLY A 58 -6.53 -5.06 -18.97
N LEU A 59 -7.25 -4.81 -17.86
CA LEU A 59 -7.30 -3.48 -17.26
C LEU A 59 -5.97 -3.05 -16.63
N PHE A 60 -5.19 -4.01 -16.11
CA PHE A 60 -3.88 -3.72 -15.53
C PHE A 60 -2.91 -3.17 -16.58
N GLU A 61 -2.73 -3.89 -17.69
CA GLU A 61 -1.86 -3.47 -18.80
C GLU A 61 -2.26 -2.10 -19.34
N LYS A 62 -3.57 -1.89 -19.60
CA LYS A 62 -4.10 -0.60 -20.05
C LYS A 62 -3.78 0.53 -19.05
N GLY A 63 -3.90 0.25 -17.75
CA GLY A 63 -3.55 1.19 -16.70
C GLY A 63 -2.06 1.53 -16.65
N VAL A 64 -1.20 0.53 -16.84
CA VAL A 64 0.27 0.72 -16.92
C VAL A 64 0.63 1.57 -18.14
N ALA A 65 0.08 1.25 -19.31
CA ALA A 65 0.29 2.02 -20.53
C ALA A 65 -0.19 3.48 -20.37
N ALA A 66 -1.36 3.68 -19.76
CA ALA A 66 -1.91 5.02 -19.51
C ALA A 66 -1.10 5.84 -18.50
N ALA A 67 -0.47 5.18 -17.51
CA ALA A 67 0.43 5.85 -16.58
C ALA A 67 1.77 6.20 -17.24
N GLY A 68 2.36 5.24 -17.94
CA GLY A 68 3.69 5.33 -18.53
C GLY A 68 4.82 5.43 -17.50
N THR A 69 6.05 5.27 -17.97
CA THR A 69 7.26 5.28 -17.14
C THR A 69 7.44 6.58 -16.36
N LYS A 70 7.18 7.72 -17.00
CA LYS A 70 7.41 9.05 -16.41
C LYS A 70 6.58 9.29 -15.16
N LYS A 71 5.27 9.00 -15.22
CA LYS A 71 4.38 9.17 -14.06
C LYS A 71 4.79 8.25 -12.91
N TRP A 72 5.18 7.01 -13.21
CA TRP A 72 5.70 6.08 -12.19
C TRP A 72 6.96 6.65 -11.54
N GLN A 73 7.97 7.04 -12.32
CA GLN A 73 9.22 7.60 -11.81
C GLN A 73 8.98 8.82 -10.91
N GLU A 74 8.22 9.80 -11.39
CA GLU A 74 7.92 11.02 -10.63
C GLU A 74 7.26 10.71 -9.29
N LYS A 75 6.26 9.82 -9.26
CA LYS A 75 5.52 9.49 -8.03
C LYS A 75 6.34 8.61 -7.09
N ALA A 76 7.08 7.65 -7.63
CA ALA A 76 7.95 6.76 -6.87
C ALA A 76 9.08 7.54 -6.21
N LEU A 77 9.79 8.41 -6.94
CA LEU A 77 10.87 9.23 -6.39
C LEU A 77 10.37 10.25 -5.37
N LYS A 78 9.19 10.84 -5.58
CA LYS A 78 8.64 11.85 -4.67
C LYS A 78 8.16 11.28 -3.32
N LYS A 79 7.66 10.04 -3.28
CA LYS A 79 7.02 9.46 -2.08
C LYS A 79 7.74 8.23 -1.53
N GLY A 80 8.37 7.45 -2.40
CA GLY A 80 8.94 6.14 -2.12
C GLY A 80 10.08 6.19 -1.10
N PRO A 81 11.12 7.02 -1.29
CA PRO A 81 12.28 7.02 -0.40
C PRO A 81 11.93 7.24 1.07
N GLY A 82 11.06 8.21 1.37
CA GLY A 82 10.61 8.47 2.75
C GLY A 82 9.84 7.31 3.36
N ARG A 83 8.86 6.76 2.62
CA ARG A 83 8.05 5.62 3.08
C ARG A 83 8.87 4.34 3.25
N PHE A 84 9.85 4.12 2.38
CA PHE A 84 10.76 2.98 2.46
C PHE A 84 11.61 3.06 3.73
N ALA A 85 12.28 4.19 3.96
CA ALA A 85 13.13 4.37 5.14
C ALA A 85 12.32 4.22 6.44
N GLU A 86 11.21 4.96 6.59
CA GLU A 86 10.34 4.88 7.77
C GLU A 86 9.80 3.46 7.99
N GLY A 87 9.32 2.81 6.93
CA GLY A 87 8.81 1.45 6.99
C GLY A 87 9.86 0.43 7.43
N VAL A 88 11.10 0.55 6.95
CA VAL A 88 12.21 -0.32 7.35
C VAL A 88 12.54 -0.15 8.83
N TYR A 89 12.58 1.08 9.34
CA TYR A 89 12.83 1.33 10.76
C TYR A 89 11.75 0.72 11.65
N ILE A 90 10.47 0.85 11.25
CA ILE A 90 9.35 0.26 11.99
C ILE A 90 9.41 -1.27 11.97
N ALA A 91 9.80 -1.86 10.83
CA ALA A 91 9.79 -3.31 10.61
C ALA A 91 11.00 -4.07 11.20
N GLY A 92 11.95 -3.39 11.85
CA GLY A 92 13.17 -4.00 12.40
C GLY A 92 12.92 -5.27 13.24
N PRO A 93 12.02 -5.25 14.24
CA PRO A 93 11.70 -6.44 15.04
C PRO A 93 11.07 -7.58 14.24
N ASP A 94 10.21 -7.27 13.26
CA ASP A 94 9.60 -8.28 12.40
C ASP A 94 10.65 -8.96 11.49
N TYR A 95 11.61 -8.17 11.01
CA TYR A 95 12.74 -8.70 10.25
C TYR A 95 13.59 -9.65 11.10
N GLU A 96 13.97 -9.25 12.31
CA GLU A 96 14.74 -10.09 13.24
C GLU A 96 14.03 -11.43 13.48
N LYS A 97 12.75 -11.38 13.84
CA LYS A 97 11.92 -12.57 14.07
C LYS A 97 11.81 -13.46 12.82
N GLY A 98 11.57 -12.87 11.66
CA GLY A 98 11.44 -13.61 10.40
C GLY A 98 12.76 -14.23 9.94
N PHE A 99 13.88 -13.57 10.23
CA PHE A 99 15.23 -14.00 9.82
C PHE A 99 15.84 -15.03 10.76
N ALA A 100 15.40 -15.10 12.02
CA ALA A 100 15.98 -15.95 13.06
C ALA A 100 16.21 -17.41 12.65
N ARG A 101 15.28 -18.02 11.91
CA ARG A 101 15.42 -19.42 11.44
C ARG A 101 16.57 -19.61 10.46
N TYR A 102 16.83 -18.61 9.62
CA TYR A 102 17.91 -18.66 8.64
C TYR A 102 19.24 -18.38 9.31
N HIS A 103 19.28 -17.42 10.25
CA HIS A 103 20.44 -17.19 11.09
C HIS A 103 20.87 -18.48 11.79
N ALA A 104 19.94 -19.18 12.47
CA ALA A 104 20.23 -20.42 13.18
C ALA A 104 20.72 -21.55 12.24
N ALA A 105 20.22 -21.62 11.00
CA ALA A 105 20.70 -22.59 10.02
C ALA A 105 22.12 -22.26 9.55
N ILE A 106 22.40 -21.00 9.25
CA ILE A 106 23.73 -20.52 8.82
C ILE A 106 24.75 -20.72 9.92
N GLU A 107 24.42 -20.36 11.17
CA GLU A 107 25.27 -20.51 12.34
C GLU A 107 25.73 -21.96 12.57
N ARG A 108 24.88 -22.93 12.24
CA ARG A 108 25.19 -24.37 12.37
C ARG A 108 25.95 -24.94 11.17
N THR A 109 26.13 -24.17 10.10
CA THR A 109 26.75 -24.67 8.87
C THR A 109 28.27 -24.73 9.03
N ASP A 110 28.82 -25.95 9.01
CA ASP A 110 30.25 -26.18 8.84
C ASP A 110 30.60 -26.15 7.34
N LEU A 111 31.49 -25.24 6.95
CA LEU A 111 31.94 -25.07 5.57
C LEU A 111 33.13 -25.98 5.21
N GLY A 112 33.64 -26.75 6.16
CA GLY A 112 34.83 -27.58 5.97
C GLY A 112 36.12 -26.76 5.82
N PRO A 113 37.27 -27.45 5.63
CA PRO A 113 38.55 -26.79 5.40
C PRO A 113 38.57 -26.04 4.05
N ARG A 114 39.32 -24.93 4.01
CA ARG A 114 39.51 -24.06 2.84
C ARG A 114 40.34 -24.72 1.74
#